data_AF-A0A960VZR5-F1
#
_entry.id   AF-A0A960VZR5-F1
#
_cell.length_a   1.000
_cell.length_b   1.000
_cell.length_c   1.000
_cell.angle_alpha   90.00
_cell.angle_beta   90.00
_cell.angle_gamma   90.00
#
_symmetry.space_group_name_H-M   'P 1'
#
loop_
_entity.id
_entity.type
_entity.pdbx_description
1 polymer ?
#
loop_
_entity_poly.entity_id
_entity_poly.type
_entity_poly.pdbx_seq_one_letter_code
_entity_poly.pdbx_strand_id
1 'polypeptide(L)'
;MKTQRLFEKNIIQDFFGNPKTITNKSSNAWKKWLEYFSENAKRSIPEPFFMPLPYRPRKVNVLLRSLAIFQLGETGEGRIVKEIQKKHLRGTDKNFNQCISYFIKEEGRHARLLGLCIQSLNGKLLSKNWSATLFTKLRRLIGIRAKLFMLAVAEVIGFSFYSSFYNRLPKSHLSCILSEIAKDEEKHLLFHAEFFQNHFRSRYFKKLFLLIWCMAVSVVVELVLWNHRKTFSEFGISRQFYLGKVSSHTQIFADILMSEGKSIHPIFKEVNV
;
A
#
# COMPACT_ATOMS: atom_id res chain seq x y z
N MET A 1 -30.95 -3.60 -28.20
CA MET A 1 -30.99 -3.04 -26.81
C MET A 1 -30.82 -4.06 -25.67
N LYS A 2 -31.34 -5.31 -25.74
CA LYS A 2 -31.12 -6.32 -24.69
C LYS A 2 -29.69 -6.87 -24.62
N THR A 3 -29.02 -7.05 -25.77
CA THR A 3 -27.65 -7.60 -25.89
C THR A 3 -26.56 -6.68 -25.36
N GLN A 4 -26.68 -5.36 -25.55
CA GLN A 4 -25.74 -4.34 -25.04
C GLN A 4 -25.78 -4.26 -23.50
N ARG A 5 -26.97 -4.32 -22.88
CA ARG A 5 -27.14 -4.34 -21.41
C ARG A 5 -26.61 -5.62 -20.76
N LEU A 6 -26.64 -6.75 -21.47
CA LEU A 6 -26.03 -8.02 -21.02
C LEU A 6 -24.51 -7.97 -21.10
N PHE A 7 -23.96 -7.34 -22.15
CA PHE A 7 -22.52 -7.13 -22.32
C PHE A 7 -21.95 -6.18 -21.25
N GLU A 8 -22.61 -5.05 -20.98
CA GLU A 8 -22.23 -4.12 -19.89
C GLU A 8 -22.34 -4.77 -18.51
N LYS A 9 -23.39 -5.55 -18.25
CA LYS A 9 -23.50 -6.32 -16.98
C LYS A 9 -22.40 -7.35 -16.82
N ASN A 10 -22.01 -8.04 -17.90
CA ASN A 10 -20.92 -9.02 -17.87
C ASN A 10 -19.55 -8.34 -17.71
N ILE A 11 -19.31 -7.19 -18.35
CA ILE A 11 -18.08 -6.40 -18.16
C ILE A 11 -17.98 -5.92 -16.71
N ILE A 12 -19.05 -5.38 -16.12
CA ILE A 12 -19.05 -4.95 -14.71
C ILE A 12 -18.93 -6.18 -13.79
N GLN A 13 -19.56 -7.32 -14.11
CA GLN A 13 -19.45 -8.57 -13.34
C GLN A 13 -18.11 -9.29 -13.48
N ASP A 14 -17.36 -9.10 -14.57
CA ASP A 14 -16.03 -9.67 -14.75
C ASP A 14 -14.94 -8.72 -14.23
N PHE A 15 -15.17 -7.40 -14.32
CA PHE A 15 -14.31 -6.37 -13.74
C PHE A 15 -14.45 -6.29 -12.20
N PHE A 16 -15.65 -6.58 -11.67
CA PHE A 16 -15.94 -6.63 -10.23
C PHE A 16 -16.37 -8.02 -9.71
N GLY A 17 -16.18 -9.09 -10.49
CA GLY A 17 -16.28 -10.51 -10.12
C GLY A 17 -17.64 -11.08 -9.67
N ASN A 18 -18.16 -12.08 -10.41
CA ASN A 18 -19.18 -13.06 -9.99
C ASN A 18 -18.57 -14.07 -8.97
N PRO A 19 -19.17 -14.31 -7.79
CA PRO A 19 -18.52 -15.02 -6.68
C PRO A 19 -18.52 -16.56 -6.79
N LYS A 20 -18.25 -17.17 -7.95
CA LYS A 20 -18.29 -18.63 -8.07
C LYS A 20 -16.92 -19.29 -8.32
N THR A 21 -16.61 -20.19 -7.39
CA THR A 21 -15.50 -21.18 -7.31
C THR A 21 -14.13 -20.69 -6.84
N ILE A 22 -13.98 -20.67 -5.52
CA ILE A 22 -12.71 -20.84 -4.80
C ILE A 22 -12.20 -22.24 -5.11
N THR A 23 -11.03 -22.37 -5.73
CA THR A 23 -10.36 -23.66 -5.96
C THR A 23 -9.41 -23.94 -4.79
N ASN A 24 -9.13 -25.22 -4.48
CA ASN A 24 -8.17 -25.65 -3.43
C ASN A 24 -6.79 -24.97 -3.54
N LYS A 25 -6.39 -24.53 -4.74
CA LYS A 25 -5.14 -23.80 -5.01
C LYS A 25 -5.09 -22.43 -4.29
N SER A 26 -6.23 -21.76 -4.11
CA SER A 26 -6.31 -20.47 -3.43
C SER A 26 -6.12 -20.58 -1.91
N SER A 27 -6.66 -21.63 -1.28
CA SER A 27 -6.53 -21.87 0.17
C SER A 27 -5.07 -22.03 0.62
N ASN A 28 -4.25 -22.73 -0.17
CA ASN A 28 -2.81 -22.86 0.11
C ASN A 28 -2.04 -21.56 -0.17
N ALA A 29 -2.46 -20.76 -1.16
CA ALA A 29 -1.82 -19.48 -1.44
C ALA A 29 -2.03 -18.46 -0.30
N TRP A 30 -3.18 -18.49 0.38
CA TRP A 30 -3.44 -17.61 1.53
C TRP A 30 -2.77 -18.08 2.82
N LYS A 31 -2.48 -19.37 2.96
CA LYS A 31 -1.80 -19.91 4.15
C LYS A 31 -0.42 -19.28 4.37
N LYS A 32 0.38 -19.11 3.33
CA LYS A 32 1.71 -18.47 3.43
C LYS A 32 1.61 -17.01 3.92
N TRP A 33 0.60 -16.28 3.44
CA TRP A 33 0.37 -14.89 3.81
C TRP A 33 -0.16 -14.80 5.24
N LEU A 34 -1.00 -15.76 5.64
CA LEU A 34 -1.48 -15.86 7.01
C LEU A 34 -0.31 -16.09 7.97
N GLU A 35 0.59 -17.02 7.65
CA GLU A 35 1.82 -17.25 8.41
C GLU A 35 2.65 -15.97 8.50
N TYR A 36 2.99 -15.35 7.37
CA TYR A 36 3.73 -14.08 7.31
C TYR A 36 3.14 -12.99 8.19
N PHE A 37 1.85 -12.65 7.99
CA PHE A 37 1.20 -11.58 8.75
C PHE A 37 1.01 -11.93 10.23
N SER A 38 0.80 -13.21 10.56
CA SER A 38 0.66 -13.65 11.95
C SER A 38 1.97 -13.58 12.72
N GLU A 39 3.10 -13.87 12.08
CA GLU A 39 4.44 -13.72 12.66
C GLU A 39 4.78 -12.24 12.84
N ASN A 40 4.54 -11.42 11.81
CA ASN A 40 4.75 -9.98 11.88
C ASN A 40 3.95 -9.31 13.00
N ALA A 41 2.73 -9.78 13.27
CA ALA A 41 1.87 -9.25 14.33
C ALA A 41 2.42 -9.48 15.74
N LYS A 42 3.46 -10.32 15.91
CA LYS A 42 4.17 -10.49 17.18
C LYS A 42 5.22 -9.40 17.44
N ARG A 43 5.58 -8.59 16.42
CA ARG A 43 6.54 -7.48 16.57
C ARG A 43 5.99 -6.44 17.54
N SER A 44 6.79 -6.12 18.57
CA SER A 44 6.44 -5.07 19.53
C SER A 44 6.64 -3.68 18.94
N ILE A 45 5.97 -2.70 19.55
CA ILE A 45 6.23 -1.28 19.31
C ILE A 45 7.32 -0.88 20.30
N PRO A 46 8.39 -0.19 19.87
CA PRO A 46 9.42 0.28 20.78
C PRO A 46 8.85 1.31 21.77
N GLU A 47 9.46 1.39 22.95
CA GLU A 47 9.14 2.44 23.92
C GLU A 47 9.44 3.84 23.32
N PRO A 48 8.72 4.88 23.76
CA PRO A 48 9.01 6.25 23.36
C PRO A 48 10.48 6.60 23.61
N PHE A 49 11.11 7.22 22.62
CA PHE A 49 12.51 7.62 22.67
C PHE A 49 12.67 9.08 22.23
N PHE A 50 13.81 9.69 22.56
CA PHE A 50 14.21 10.98 21.98
C PHE A 50 15.14 10.73 20.81
N MET A 51 14.91 11.41 19.67
CA MET A 51 15.73 11.25 18.48
C MET A 51 16.10 12.62 17.91
N PRO A 52 17.29 13.16 18.17
CA PRO A 52 17.76 14.32 17.43
C PRO A 52 18.22 13.89 16.03
N LEU A 53 17.93 14.71 15.02
CA LEU A 53 18.53 14.57 13.69
C LEU A 53 19.58 15.68 13.49
N PRO A 54 20.73 15.39 12.86
CA PRO A 54 21.81 16.34 12.58
C PRO A 54 21.43 17.25 11.39
N TYR A 55 20.25 17.85 11.43
CA TYR A 55 19.72 18.73 10.38
C TYR A 55 19.24 20.04 10.98
N ARG A 56 19.24 21.08 10.14
CA ARG A 56 18.64 22.38 10.51
C ARG A 56 17.15 22.22 10.81
N PRO A 57 16.57 22.99 11.75
CA PRO A 57 15.16 22.89 12.14
C PRO A 57 14.18 22.92 10.96
N ARG A 58 14.45 23.76 9.94
CA ARG A 58 13.65 23.83 8.71
C ARG A 58 13.56 22.47 7.98
N LYS A 59 14.69 21.77 7.84
CA LYS A 59 14.76 20.47 7.16
C LYS A 59 14.05 19.37 7.95
N VAL A 60 14.17 19.40 9.28
CA VAL A 60 13.42 18.50 10.17
C VAL A 60 11.92 18.76 10.08
N ASN A 61 11.48 20.02 10.11
CA ASN A 61 10.07 20.39 10.08
C ASN A 61 9.35 19.96 8.80
N VAL A 62 9.99 20.10 7.62
CA VAL A 62 9.38 19.63 6.37
C VAL A 62 9.30 18.11 6.31
N LEU A 63 10.25 17.38 6.92
CA LEU A 63 10.20 15.93 7.03
C LEU A 63 9.05 15.51 7.95
N LEU A 64 8.97 16.09 9.15
CA LEU A 64 7.91 15.79 10.12
C LEU A 64 6.52 16.05 9.57
N ARG A 65 6.32 17.13 8.82
CA ARG A 65 5.05 17.39 8.15
C ARG A 65 4.69 16.29 7.15
N SER A 66 5.65 15.84 6.36
CA SER A 66 5.43 14.76 5.39
C SER A 66 5.12 13.44 6.09
N LEU A 67 5.89 13.08 7.11
CA LEU A 67 5.64 11.88 7.92
C LEU A 67 4.26 11.94 8.60
N ALA A 68 3.83 13.09 9.10
CA ALA A 68 2.51 13.24 9.72
C ALA A 68 1.35 13.08 8.72
N ILE A 69 1.56 13.40 7.44
CA ILE A 69 0.58 13.16 6.38
C ILE A 69 0.48 11.66 6.08
N PHE A 70 1.62 10.97 5.98
CA PHE A 70 1.68 9.52 5.78
C PHE A 70 1.11 8.76 6.97
N GLN A 71 1.44 9.17 8.20
CA GLN A 71 0.87 8.63 9.44
C GLN A 71 -0.67 8.69 9.48
N LEU A 72 -1.24 9.81 9.01
CA LEU A 72 -2.68 9.95 8.87
C LEU A 72 -3.25 9.05 7.76
N GLY A 73 -2.46 8.81 6.71
CA GLY A 73 -2.67 7.80 5.67
C GLY A 73 -2.85 6.41 6.27
N GLU A 74 -1.84 5.86 6.95
CA GLU A 74 -1.85 4.52 7.54
C GLU A 74 -3.03 4.32 8.51
N THR A 75 -3.32 5.35 9.31
CA THR A 75 -4.50 5.35 10.20
C THR A 75 -5.82 5.29 9.41
N GLY A 76 -5.86 5.94 8.24
CA GLY A 76 -6.94 5.87 7.28
C GLY A 76 -7.10 4.48 6.68
N GLU A 77 -6.01 3.81 6.33
CA GLU A 77 -5.99 2.50 5.66
C GLU A 77 -6.51 1.38 6.54
N GLY A 78 -6.05 1.31 7.80
CA GLY A 78 -6.61 0.37 8.79
C GLY A 78 -8.12 0.51 8.96
N ARG A 79 -8.68 1.72 8.82
CA ARG A 79 -10.14 1.94 8.82
C ARG A 79 -10.82 1.40 7.57
N ILE A 80 -10.23 1.57 6.39
CA ILE A 80 -10.73 0.99 5.12
C ILE A 80 -10.84 -0.51 5.25
N VAL A 81 -9.76 -1.13 5.74
CA VAL A 81 -9.66 -2.57 5.77
C VAL A 81 -10.65 -3.16 6.79
N LYS A 82 -10.87 -2.46 7.91
CA LYS A 82 -11.95 -2.79 8.85
C LYS A 82 -13.35 -2.70 8.21
N GLU A 83 -13.60 -1.71 7.34
CA GLU A 83 -14.86 -1.65 6.58
C GLU A 83 -14.99 -2.80 5.56
N ILE A 84 -13.89 -3.17 4.91
CA ILE A 84 -13.84 -4.31 3.97
C ILE A 84 -14.18 -5.61 4.71
N GLN A 85 -13.55 -5.84 5.86
CA GLN A 85 -13.77 -7.02 6.71
C GLN A 85 -15.23 -7.14 7.15
N LYS A 86 -15.84 -6.04 7.62
CA LYS A 86 -17.26 -6.04 8.04
C LYS A 86 -18.21 -6.46 6.94
N LYS A 87 -17.94 -6.05 5.69
CA LYS A 87 -18.84 -6.30 4.57
C LYS A 87 -18.69 -7.68 3.91
N HIS A 88 -17.72 -8.50 4.37
CA HIS A 88 -17.38 -9.82 3.81
C HIS A 88 -17.26 -9.83 2.28
N LEU A 89 -16.02 -9.88 1.77
CA LEU A 89 -15.78 -10.05 0.34
C LEU A 89 -16.35 -11.40 -0.11
N ARG A 90 -17.50 -11.38 -0.81
CA ARG A 90 -18.08 -12.60 -1.38
C ARG A 90 -17.06 -13.27 -2.31
N GLY A 91 -16.75 -14.54 -2.04
CA GLY A 91 -15.76 -15.32 -2.79
C GLY A 91 -14.35 -15.35 -2.19
N THR A 92 -14.13 -14.84 -0.98
CA THR A 92 -12.88 -15.04 -0.22
C THR A 92 -13.01 -16.15 0.81
N ASP A 93 -11.91 -16.86 1.09
CA ASP A 93 -11.89 -17.92 2.08
C ASP A 93 -11.54 -17.40 3.49
N LYS A 94 -11.60 -18.29 4.48
CA LYS A 94 -11.32 -17.97 5.89
C LYS A 94 -9.88 -17.46 6.08
N ASN A 95 -8.91 -18.04 5.38
CA ASN A 95 -7.50 -17.69 5.48
C ASN A 95 -7.28 -16.25 5.02
N PHE A 96 -7.84 -15.86 3.87
CA PHE A 96 -7.77 -14.49 3.37
C PHE A 96 -8.37 -13.48 4.36
N ASN A 97 -9.54 -13.78 4.93
CA ASN A 97 -10.16 -12.88 5.91
C ASN A 97 -9.29 -12.73 7.19
N GLN A 98 -8.56 -13.77 7.57
CA GLN A 98 -7.56 -13.69 8.65
C GLN A 98 -6.33 -12.88 8.24
N CYS A 99 -5.80 -13.03 7.02
CA CYS A 99 -4.72 -12.19 6.49
C CYS A 99 -5.10 -10.71 6.58
N ILE A 100 -6.30 -10.35 6.11
CA ILE A 100 -6.85 -8.99 6.19
C ILE A 100 -6.92 -8.49 7.64
N SER A 101 -7.22 -9.37 8.59
CA SER A 101 -7.28 -9.02 10.01
C SER A 101 -5.90 -8.70 10.60
N TYR A 102 -4.87 -9.45 10.21
CA TYR A 102 -3.50 -9.20 10.63
C TYR A 102 -2.88 -8.00 9.90
N PHE A 103 -3.18 -7.83 8.61
CA PHE A 103 -2.85 -6.63 7.83
C PHE A 103 -3.35 -5.35 8.52
N ILE A 104 -4.61 -5.31 8.99
CA ILE A 104 -5.13 -4.16 9.78
C ILE A 104 -4.24 -3.85 11.00
N LYS A 105 -3.74 -4.89 11.67
CA LYS A 105 -2.88 -4.71 12.85
C LYS A 105 -1.52 -4.16 12.46
N GLU A 106 -0.97 -4.59 11.34
CA GLU A 106 0.30 -4.12 10.78
C GLU A 106 0.21 -2.65 10.34
N GLU A 107 -0.82 -2.27 9.60
CA GLU A 107 -1.12 -0.86 9.26
C GLU A 107 -1.25 0.03 10.51
N GLY A 108 -1.96 -0.49 11.52
CA GLY A 108 -2.08 0.19 12.81
C GLY A 108 -0.74 0.33 13.53
N ARG A 109 0.19 -0.60 13.33
CA ARG A 109 1.56 -0.56 13.87
C ARG A 109 2.38 0.50 13.14
N HIS A 110 2.34 0.57 11.81
CA HIS A 110 3.01 1.61 11.02
C HIS A 110 2.56 3.01 11.44
N ALA A 111 1.25 3.23 11.56
CA ALA A 111 0.68 4.48 12.05
C ALA A 111 1.21 4.89 13.42
N ARG A 112 1.43 3.92 14.33
CA ARG A 112 1.98 4.17 15.67
C ARG A 112 3.48 4.45 15.63
N LEU A 113 4.24 3.68 14.86
CA LEU A 113 5.69 3.88 14.68
C LEU A 113 6.00 5.27 14.12
N LEU A 114 5.29 5.67 13.07
CA LEU A 114 5.41 7.03 12.51
C LEU A 114 5.02 8.07 13.56
N GLY A 115 3.98 7.80 14.35
CA GLY A 115 3.55 8.67 15.45
C GLY A 115 4.65 8.90 16.50
N LEU A 116 5.30 7.82 16.95
CA LEU A 116 6.43 7.87 17.89
C LEU A 116 7.61 8.62 17.29
N CYS A 117 7.98 8.35 16.03
CA CYS A 117 9.02 9.08 15.32
C CYS A 117 8.74 10.59 15.27
N ILE A 118 7.52 10.99 14.94
CA ILE A 118 7.13 12.40 14.87
C ILE A 118 7.25 13.06 16.25
N GLN A 119 6.75 12.40 17.30
CA GLN A 119 6.79 12.92 18.67
C GLN A 119 8.23 12.99 19.21
N SER A 120 9.07 11.99 18.94
CA SER A 120 10.49 11.94 19.35
C SER A 120 11.34 13.09 18.80
N LEU A 121 10.87 13.71 17.73
CA LEU A 121 11.49 14.83 17.00
C LEU A 121 10.78 16.16 17.30
N ASN A 122 9.92 16.21 18.33
CA ASN A 122 9.10 17.36 18.69
C ASN A 122 8.13 17.84 17.59
N GLY A 123 7.73 16.92 16.70
CA GLY A 123 6.70 17.16 15.70
C GLY A 123 5.28 16.99 16.23
N LYS A 124 4.30 17.40 15.42
CA LYS A 124 2.88 17.27 15.74
C LYS A 124 2.20 16.34 14.74
N LEU A 125 1.35 15.45 15.25
CA LEU A 125 0.46 14.64 14.42
C LEU A 125 -0.60 15.53 13.76
N LEU A 126 -1.04 15.13 12.58
CA LEU A 126 -2.12 15.81 11.88
C LEU A 126 -3.43 15.08 12.13
N SER A 127 -4.46 15.81 12.57
CA SER A 127 -5.82 15.27 12.69
C SER A 127 -6.57 15.29 11.35
N LYS A 128 -6.22 16.23 10.46
CA LYS A 128 -6.80 16.41 9.13
C LYS A 128 -5.74 16.86 8.13
N ASN A 129 -5.83 16.33 6.92
CA ASN A 129 -5.13 16.85 5.76
C ASN A 129 -6.07 16.87 4.55
N TRP A 130 -5.87 17.82 3.63
CA TRP A 130 -6.74 17.97 2.46
C TRP A 130 -6.69 16.71 1.57
N SER A 131 -5.50 16.14 1.35
CA SER A 131 -5.35 14.92 0.54
C SER A 131 -6.03 13.74 1.22
N ALA A 132 -5.86 13.58 2.54
CA ALA A 132 -6.56 12.56 3.32
C ALA A 132 -8.09 12.72 3.26
N THR A 133 -8.58 13.96 3.24
CA THR A 133 -10.01 14.27 3.08
C THR A 133 -10.51 13.92 1.69
N LEU A 134 -9.74 14.25 0.64
CA LEU A 134 -10.04 13.89 -0.75
C LEU A 134 -10.08 12.38 -0.93
N PHE A 135 -9.06 11.66 -0.45
CA PHE A 135 -9.03 10.19 -0.44
C PHE A 135 -10.23 9.60 0.29
N THR A 136 -10.60 10.15 1.45
CA THR A 136 -11.78 9.71 2.19
C THR A 136 -13.08 9.92 1.40
N LYS A 137 -13.23 11.07 0.74
CA LYS A 137 -14.42 11.40 -0.07
C LYS A 137 -14.54 10.48 -1.29
N LEU A 138 -13.48 10.37 -2.09
CA LEU A 138 -13.44 9.49 -3.27
C LEU A 138 -13.80 8.05 -2.89
N ARG A 139 -13.29 7.58 -1.75
CA ARG A 139 -13.48 6.20 -1.29
C ARG A 139 -14.88 5.88 -0.77
N ARG A 140 -15.64 6.88 -0.31
CA ARG A 140 -17.04 6.67 0.10
C ARG A 140 -17.97 6.37 -1.08
N LEU A 141 -17.52 6.70 -2.30
CA LEU A 141 -18.31 6.55 -3.52
C LEU A 141 -18.04 5.24 -4.27
N ILE A 142 -17.09 4.42 -3.79
CA ILE A 142 -16.62 3.22 -4.52
C ILE A 142 -16.92 1.91 -3.78
N GLY A 143 -17.08 0.83 -4.55
CA GLY A 143 -17.28 -0.53 -4.04
C GLY A 143 -16.06 -1.11 -3.33
N ILE A 144 -16.25 -2.22 -2.61
CA ILE A 144 -15.21 -2.87 -1.77
C ILE A 144 -13.95 -3.23 -2.57
N ARG A 145 -14.11 -3.74 -3.80
CA ARG A 145 -12.98 -4.08 -4.69
C ARG A 145 -12.17 -2.85 -5.10
N ALA A 146 -12.84 -1.75 -5.38
CA ALA A 146 -12.18 -0.47 -5.66
C ALA A 146 -11.45 0.07 -4.41
N LYS A 147 -11.91 -0.25 -3.19
CA LYS A 147 -11.17 0.05 -1.97
C LYS A 147 -9.86 -0.73 -1.87
N LEU A 148 -9.87 -2.04 -2.19
CA LEU A 148 -8.64 -2.85 -2.26
C LEU A 148 -7.69 -2.35 -3.36
N PHE A 149 -8.23 -1.91 -4.49
CA PHE A 149 -7.44 -1.30 -5.56
C PHE A 149 -6.74 -0.03 -5.07
N MET A 150 -7.46 0.84 -4.37
CA MET A 150 -6.89 2.07 -3.84
C MET A 150 -5.86 1.83 -2.73
N LEU A 151 -6.02 0.78 -1.92
CA LEU A 151 -5.00 0.32 -0.96
C LEU A 151 -3.73 -0.08 -1.71
N ALA A 152 -3.84 -0.96 -2.70
CA ALA A 152 -2.68 -1.37 -3.50
C ALA A 152 -1.94 -0.19 -4.18
N VAL A 153 -2.68 0.83 -4.64
CA VAL A 153 -2.06 2.07 -5.15
C VAL A 153 -1.33 2.82 -4.04
N ALA A 154 -1.89 2.87 -2.83
CA ALA A 154 -1.25 3.49 -1.68
C ALA A 154 0.02 2.72 -1.26
N GLU A 155 0.04 1.39 -1.30
CA GLU A 155 1.23 0.56 -1.03
C GLU A 155 2.41 0.95 -1.93
N VAL A 156 2.18 1.11 -3.24
CA VAL A 156 3.23 1.56 -4.18
C VAL A 156 3.82 2.89 -3.74
N ILE A 157 2.95 3.82 -3.37
CA ILE A 157 3.30 5.19 -3.02
C ILE A 157 4.04 5.25 -1.68
N GLY A 158 3.53 4.56 -0.66
CA GLY A 158 4.15 4.38 0.65
C GLY A 158 5.51 3.74 0.52
N PHE A 159 5.60 2.60 -0.17
CA PHE A 159 6.86 1.91 -0.40
C PHE A 159 7.88 2.80 -1.12
N SER A 160 7.49 3.46 -2.22
CA SER A 160 8.38 4.38 -2.94
C SER A 160 8.79 5.57 -2.08
N PHE A 161 7.90 6.09 -1.22
CA PHE A 161 8.19 7.20 -0.32
C PHE A 161 9.22 6.76 0.74
N TYR A 162 8.92 5.76 1.54
CA TYR A 162 9.79 5.30 2.63
C TYR A 162 11.16 4.86 2.11
N SER A 163 11.20 4.14 0.98
CA SER A 163 12.46 3.72 0.34
C SER A 163 13.31 4.86 -0.22
N SER A 164 12.69 5.99 -0.55
CA SER A 164 13.41 7.19 -0.97
C SER A 164 14.07 7.93 0.19
N PHE A 165 13.53 7.80 1.41
CA PHE A 165 14.04 8.48 2.61
C PHE A 165 15.01 7.66 3.43
N TYR A 166 14.75 6.37 3.70
CA TYR A 166 15.57 5.65 4.70
C TYR A 166 17.06 5.59 4.29
N ASN A 167 17.36 5.46 2.99
CA ASN A 167 18.72 5.48 2.44
C ASN A 167 19.42 6.85 2.47
N ARG A 168 18.66 7.94 2.66
CA ARG A 168 19.16 9.33 2.65
C ARG A 168 19.22 9.96 4.03
N LEU A 169 18.61 9.30 5.02
CA LEU A 169 18.70 9.69 6.42
C LEU A 169 20.01 9.17 7.02
N PRO A 170 20.57 9.86 8.03
CA PRO A 170 21.66 9.29 8.82
C PRO A 170 21.19 7.99 9.48
N LYS A 171 22.15 7.12 9.81
CA LYS A 171 21.91 5.94 10.64
C LYS A 171 21.25 6.38 11.95
N SER A 172 19.95 6.14 12.07
CA SER A 172 19.08 6.67 13.11
C SER A 172 17.88 5.74 13.26
N HIS A 173 17.22 5.78 14.42
CA HIS A 173 15.98 5.06 14.66
C HIS A 173 14.92 5.35 13.59
N LEU A 174 14.85 6.59 13.07
CA LEU A 174 13.92 6.96 12.01
C LEU A 174 14.25 6.22 10.71
N SER A 175 15.52 6.18 10.31
CA SER A 175 15.95 5.43 9.13
C SER A 175 15.61 3.93 9.28
N CYS A 176 15.86 3.34 10.45
CA CYS A 176 15.51 1.95 10.72
C CYS A 176 13.99 1.69 10.61
N ILE A 177 13.17 2.54 11.24
CA ILE A 177 11.71 2.42 11.21
C ILE A 177 11.17 2.61 9.79
N LEU A 178 11.65 3.61 9.04
CA LEU A 178 11.23 3.79 7.64
C LEU A 178 11.68 2.62 6.76
N SER A 179 12.84 2.03 7.02
CA SER A 179 13.30 0.84 6.31
C SER A 179 12.40 -0.36 6.62
N GLU A 180 12.01 -0.53 7.89
CA GLU A 180 11.12 -1.60 8.31
C GLU A 180 9.74 -1.45 7.66
N ILE A 181 9.13 -0.26 7.73
CA ILE A 181 7.84 0.01 7.09
C ILE A 181 7.95 -0.24 5.58
N ALA A 182 9.00 0.27 4.91
CA ALA A 182 9.19 0.04 3.47
C ALA A 182 9.23 -1.45 3.09
N LYS A 183 9.83 -2.31 3.93
CA LYS A 183 9.86 -3.76 3.71
C LYS A 183 8.48 -4.39 3.88
N ASP A 184 7.68 -3.90 4.83
CA ASP A 184 6.31 -4.34 5.01
C ASP A 184 5.45 -3.94 3.81
N GLU A 185 5.55 -2.69 3.32
CA GLU A 185 4.79 -2.21 2.14
C GLU A 185 5.12 -2.98 0.87
N GLU A 186 6.38 -3.43 0.71
CA GLU A 186 6.75 -4.32 -0.38
C GLU A 186 5.91 -5.62 -0.31
N LYS A 187 5.80 -6.23 0.88
CA LYS A 187 5.04 -7.47 1.06
C LYS A 187 3.54 -7.24 0.93
N HIS A 188 3.03 -6.08 1.35
CA HIS A 188 1.65 -5.67 1.12
C HIS A 188 1.32 -5.55 -0.37
N LEU A 189 2.21 -4.93 -1.15
CA LEU A 189 2.08 -4.81 -2.60
C LEU A 189 1.99 -6.19 -3.26
N LEU A 190 2.87 -7.12 -2.86
CA LEU A 190 2.87 -8.50 -3.35
C LEU A 190 1.56 -9.23 -2.98
N PHE A 191 1.10 -9.08 -1.74
CA PHE A 191 -0.16 -9.65 -1.26
C PHE A 191 -1.35 -9.18 -2.10
N HIS A 192 -1.43 -7.88 -2.39
CA HIS A 192 -2.47 -7.32 -3.25
C HIS A 192 -2.34 -7.76 -4.71
N ALA A 193 -1.13 -7.84 -5.26
CA ALA A 193 -0.91 -8.30 -6.63
C ALA A 193 -1.39 -9.75 -6.82
N GLU A 194 -1.08 -10.65 -5.87
CA GLU A 194 -1.57 -12.03 -5.89
C GLU A 194 -3.10 -12.13 -5.74
N PHE A 195 -3.70 -11.24 -4.94
CA PHE A 195 -5.16 -11.14 -4.84
C PHE A 195 -5.80 -10.81 -6.19
N PHE A 196 -5.31 -9.78 -6.88
CA PHE A 196 -5.86 -9.40 -8.17
C PHE A 196 -5.55 -10.41 -9.28
N GLN A 197 -4.38 -11.06 -9.23
CA GLN A 197 -4.02 -12.13 -10.16
C GLN A 197 -5.02 -13.30 -10.10
N ASN A 198 -5.39 -13.73 -8.89
CA ASN A 198 -6.34 -14.80 -8.68
C ASN A 198 -7.79 -14.39 -9.02
N HIS A 199 -8.07 -13.08 -9.07
CA HIS A 199 -9.39 -12.55 -9.39
C HIS A 199 -9.65 -12.44 -10.89
N PHE A 200 -8.65 -12.05 -11.68
CA PHE A 200 -8.79 -11.89 -13.13
C PHE A 200 -8.33 -13.15 -13.87
N ARG A 201 -9.25 -13.87 -14.52
CA ARG A 201 -8.90 -15.01 -15.40
C ARG A 201 -8.57 -14.58 -16.84
N SER A 202 -9.19 -13.52 -17.34
CA SER A 202 -8.99 -13.04 -18.72
C SER A 202 -7.81 -12.09 -18.84
N ARG A 203 -6.94 -12.35 -19.83
CA ARG A 203 -5.82 -11.48 -20.19
C ARG A 203 -6.28 -10.08 -20.63
N TYR A 204 -7.45 -9.98 -21.27
CA TYR A 204 -8.02 -8.69 -21.66
C TYR A 204 -8.37 -7.83 -20.44
N PHE A 205 -9.08 -8.40 -19.47
CA PHE A 205 -9.43 -7.67 -18.24
C PHE A 205 -8.20 -7.30 -17.41
N LYS A 206 -7.16 -8.15 -17.38
CA LYS A 206 -5.88 -7.79 -16.76
C LYS A 206 -5.24 -6.56 -17.42
N LYS A 207 -5.21 -6.49 -18.75
CA LYS A 207 -4.69 -5.30 -19.47
C LYS A 207 -5.51 -4.04 -19.20
N LEU A 208 -6.85 -4.15 -19.19
CA LEU A 208 -7.72 -3.03 -18.86
C LEU A 208 -7.51 -2.56 -17.41
N PHE A 209 -7.37 -3.50 -16.48
CA PHE A 209 -7.04 -3.19 -15.09
C PHE A 209 -5.68 -2.47 -15.00
N LEU A 210 -4.66 -2.93 -15.72
CA LEU A 210 -3.34 -2.28 -15.75
C LEU A 210 -3.40 -0.86 -16.33
N LEU A 211 -4.23 -0.62 -17.33
CA LEU A 211 -4.45 0.74 -17.84
C LEU A 211 -5.00 1.65 -16.73
N ILE A 212 -6.04 1.21 -16.02
CA ILE A 212 -6.67 1.95 -14.94
C ILE A 212 -5.71 2.13 -13.76
N TRP A 213 -4.95 1.09 -13.44
CA TRP A 213 -3.86 1.10 -12.47
C TRP A 213 -2.82 2.17 -12.78
N CYS A 214 -2.27 2.18 -14.00
CA CYS A 214 -1.29 3.18 -14.41
C CYS A 214 -1.86 4.60 -14.31
N MET A 215 -3.10 4.83 -14.78
CA MET A 215 -3.75 6.14 -14.65
C MET A 215 -3.90 6.56 -13.18
N ALA A 216 -4.34 5.65 -12.31
CA ALA A 216 -4.52 5.93 -10.89
C ALA A 216 -3.18 6.25 -10.19
N VAL A 217 -2.15 5.43 -10.42
CA VAL A 217 -0.80 5.65 -9.88
C VAL A 217 -0.24 6.97 -10.38
N SER A 218 -0.40 7.30 -11.67
CA SER A 218 0.03 8.58 -12.23
C SER A 218 -0.65 9.76 -11.54
N VAL A 219 -1.96 9.72 -11.32
CA VAL A 219 -2.65 10.81 -10.61
C VAL A 219 -2.14 10.94 -9.17
N VAL A 220 -2.01 9.83 -8.44
CA VAL A 220 -1.60 9.86 -7.03
C VAL A 220 -0.14 10.30 -6.89
N VAL A 221 0.77 9.83 -7.74
CA VAL A 221 2.18 10.21 -7.67
C VAL A 221 2.39 11.69 -7.93
N GLU A 222 1.61 12.31 -8.84
CA GLU A 222 1.64 13.75 -9.05
C GLU A 222 1.18 14.53 -7.81
N LEU A 223 0.09 14.08 -7.17
CA LEU A 223 -0.40 14.70 -5.93
C LEU A 223 0.66 14.62 -4.82
N VAL A 224 1.36 13.49 -4.72
CA VAL A 224 2.44 13.29 -3.73
C VAL A 224 3.62 14.20 -4.05
N LEU A 225 4.08 14.22 -5.30
CA LEU A 225 5.17 15.10 -5.74
C LEU A 225 4.85 16.57 -5.44
N TRP A 226 3.62 17.01 -5.67
CA TRP A 226 3.19 18.38 -5.40
C TRP A 226 3.12 18.70 -3.89
N ASN A 227 2.51 17.80 -3.11
CA ASN A 227 2.28 17.98 -1.69
C ASN A 227 3.59 17.89 -0.87
N HIS A 228 4.52 17.04 -1.30
CA HIS A 228 5.78 16.76 -0.62
C HIS A 228 7.00 17.44 -1.27
N ARG A 229 6.78 18.34 -2.24
CA ARG A 229 7.84 19.04 -3.01
C ARG A 229 8.93 19.67 -2.14
N LYS A 230 8.55 20.28 -1.01
CA LYS A 230 9.49 20.95 -0.10
C LYS A 230 10.40 19.93 0.59
N THR A 231 9.83 18.81 1.03
CA THR A 231 10.59 17.71 1.64
C THR A 231 11.52 17.07 0.60
N PHE A 232 11.03 16.82 -0.61
CA PHE A 232 11.86 16.25 -1.68
C PHE A 232 13.05 17.15 -2.03
N SER A 233 12.81 18.46 -2.14
CA SER A 233 13.87 19.45 -2.40
C SER A 233 14.92 19.48 -1.28
N GLU A 234 14.53 19.51 0.00
CA GLU A 234 15.46 19.58 1.14
C GLU A 234 16.27 18.28 1.33
N PHE A 235 15.78 17.16 0.79
CA PHE A 235 16.45 15.84 0.85
C PHE A 235 17.09 15.42 -0.49
N GLY A 236 17.13 16.30 -1.49
CA GLY A 236 17.77 16.02 -2.78
C GLY A 236 17.09 14.88 -3.56
N ILE A 237 15.80 14.64 -3.33
CA ILE A 237 15.01 13.65 -4.05
C ILE A 237 14.48 14.31 -5.32
N SER A 238 15.06 13.98 -6.46
CA SER A 238 14.57 14.49 -7.75
C SER A 238 13.24 13.83 -8.11
N ARG A 239 12.43 14.57 -8.88
CA ARG A 239 11.17 14.05 -9.43
C ARG A 239 11.40 12.77 -10.25
N GLN A 240 12.44 12.75 -11.08
CA GLN A 240 12.79 11.60 -11.92
C GLN A 240 13.18 10.38 -11.08
N PHE A 241 13.95 10.57 -10.00
CA PHE A 241 14.31 9.50 -9.08
C PHE A 241 13.06 8.88 -8.44
N TYR A 242 12.14 9.72 -7.95
CA TYR A 242 10.91 9.24 -7.32
C TYR A 242 9.98 8.55 -8.31
N LEU A 243 9.79 9.11 -9.51
CA LEU A 243 9.01 8.48 -10.58
C LEU A 243 9.63 7.15 -11.02
N GLY A 244 10.95 7.04 -11.08
CA GLY A 244 11.66 5.78 -11.35
C GLY A 244 11.32 4.71 -10.32
N LYS A 245 11.38 5.05 -9.02
CA LYS A 245 10.96 4.14 -7.93
C LYS A 245 9.51 3.69 -8.06
N VAL A 246 8.59 4.63 -8.28
CA VAL A 246 7.17 4.32 -8.46
C VAL A 246 6.95 3.44 -9.68
N SER A 247 7.63 3.71 -10.80
CA SER A 247 7.57 2.89 -12.01
C SER A 247 8.08 1.48 -11.77
N SER A 248 9.20 1.29 -11.07
CA SER A 248 9.72 -0.04 -10.74
C SER A 248 8.74 -0.83 -9.88
N HIS A 249 8.17 -0.22 -8.83
CA HIS A 249 7.19 -0.89 -7.97
C HIS A 249 5.87 -1.18 -8.70
N THR A 250 5.43 -0.27 -9.58
CA THR A 250 4.29 -0.47 -10.48
C THR A 250 4.53 -1.66 -11.42
N GLN A 251 5.76 -1.80 -11.93
CA GLN A 251 6.14 -2.91 -12.80
C GLN A 251 6.11 -4.25 -12.06
N ILE A 252 6.60 -4.33 -10.81
CA ILE A 252 6.51 -5.53 -9.97
C ILE A 252 5.05 -6.00 -9.85
N PHE A 253 4.13 -5.07 -9.56
CA PHE A 253 2.71 -5.38 -9.49
C PHE A 253 2.17 -5.91 -10.83
N ALA A 254 2.54 -5.26 -11.94
CA ALA A 254 2.10 -5.64 -13.27
C ALA A 254 2.60 -7.03 -13.70
N ASP A 255 3.86 -7.34 -13.40
CA ASP A 255 4.48 -8.63 -13.72
C ASP A 255 3.79 -9.77 -12.97
N ILE A 256 3.52 -9.58 -11.67
CA ILE A 256 2.78 -10.55 -10.86
C ILE A 256 1.38 -10.74 -11.42
N LEU A 257 0.65 -9.65 -11.67
CA LEU A 257 -0.71 -9.72 -12.21
C LEU A 257 -0.75 -10.50 -13.54
N MET A 258 0.24 -10.29 -14.40
CA MET A 258 0.32 -10.90 -15.73
C MET A 258 0.90 -12.31 -15.75
N SER A 259 1.61 -12.73 -14.69
CA SER A 259 2.17 -14.07 -14.62
C SER A 259 1.07 -15.15 -14.61
N GLU A 260 1.28 -16.25 -15.33
CA GLU A 260 0.30 -17.34 -15.52
C GLU A 260 0.40 -18.40 -14.41
N GLY A 261 0.41 -17.96 -13.15
CA GLY A 261 0.32 -18.86 -12.00
C GLY A 261 1.53 -19.79 -11.78
N LYS A 262 2.69 -19.47 -12.35
CA LYS A 262 3.97 -20.03 -11.91
C LYS A 262 4.30 -19.42 -10.55
N SER A 263 4.63 -20.28 -9.58
CA SER A 263 5.07 -19.86 -8.25
C SER A 263 6.18 -18.83 -8.40
N ILE A 264 5.97 -17.64 -7.86
CA ILE A 264 6.84 -16.45 -7.97
C ILE A 264 8.08 -16.61 -7.06
N HIS A 265 8.44 -17.87 -6.75
CA HIS A 265 9.53 -18.27 -5.87
C HIS A 265 10.92 -17.69 -6.21
N PRO A 266 11.26 -17.26 -7.45
CA PRO A 266 12.56 -16.64 -7.70
C PRO A 266 12.64 -15.18 -7.23
N ILE A 267 11.53 -14.44 -7.15
CA ILE A 267 11.57 -13.01 -6.76
C ILE A 267 11.83 -12.85 -5.25
N PHE A 268 11.52 -13.88 -4.45
CA PHE A 268 11.72 -13.87 -2.99
C PHE A 268 13.19 -13.94 -2.53
N LYS A 269 14.13 -14.27 -3.41
CA LYS A 269 15.55 -14.48 -3.02
C LYS A 269 16.50 -13.32 -3.33
N GLU A 270 16.12 -12.32 -4.14
CA GLU A 270 17.08 -11.32 -4.63
C GLU A 270 16.93 -9.90 -4.07
N VAL A 271 15.99 -9.64 -3.15
CA VAL A 271 15.86 -8.32 -2.48
C VAL A 271 16.50 -8.33 -1.08
N ASN A 272 17.64 -9.00 -0.94
CA ASN A 272 18.54 -8.87 0.19
C ASN A 272 19.97 -8.73 -0.33
N VAL A 273 20.31 -7.52 -0.79
CA VAL A 273 21.67 -6.95 -0.75
C VAL A 273 21.54 -5.47 -0.43
#